data_AF-A0A7S2EST9-F1
#
_entry.id   AF-A0A7S2EST9-F1
#
_cell.length_a   1.000
_cell.length_b   1.000
_cell.length_c   1.000
_cell.angle_alpha   90.00
_cell.angle_beta   90.00
_cell.angle_gamma   90.00
#
_symmetry.space_group_name_H-M   'P 1'
#
loop_
_entity.id
_entity.type
_entity.pdbx_description
1 polymer ?
#
loop_
_entity_poly.entity_id
_entity_poly.type
_entity_poly.pdbx_seq_one_letter_code
_entity_poly.pdbx_strand_id
1 'polypeptide(L)'
;DIARLEWIVTSLLDQVRPTLDATARRAERRLTQTRNEREKELEEEINGPRGSGVKGSGVEGGLNKKKKKRKVKDGEEGEDNDDDDDDDDTDSEDEEEDAPIYNPKGVPLGWDGKPIPYWLFKLHGLNHFFPCEICGNESYRGRWNFEKHFTESKHAYGMRCLGIPNTKHFHGVTKIQDAQNLWAELRKSVEGDLFDGVKEEEYEDSHGNVLNRAQYEDLARQGLL
;
A
#
# COMPACT_ATOMS: atom_id res chain seq x y z
N ASP A 1 35.49 24.41 22.87
CA ASP A 1 34.23 23.75 22.48
C ASP A 1 33.89 23.87 20.99
N ILE A 2 33.92 25.06 20.39
CA ILE A 2 33.59 25.26 18.95
C ILE A 2 34.48 24.41 18.03
N ALA A 3 35.81 24.45 18.20
CA ALA A 3 36.73 23.66 17.38
C ALA A 3 36.49 22.13 17.46
N ARG A 4 36.01 21.64 18.61
CA ARG A 4 35.65 20.22 18.77
C ARG A 4 34.38 19.89 17.99
N LEU A 5 33.38 20.77 18.02
CA LEU A 5 32.15 20.60 17.26
C LEU A 5 32.40 20.68 15.74
N GLU A 6 33.24 21.61 15.29
CA GLU A 6 33.64 21.74 13.88
C GLU A 6 34.33 20.47 13.38
N TRP A 7 35.25 19.90 14.18
CA TRP A 7 35.90 18.64 13.85
C TRP A 7 34.91 17.47 13.79
N ILE A 8 33.96 17.39 14.72
CA ILE A 8 32.93 16.34 14.72
C ILE A 8 32.03 16.47 13.49
N VAL A 9 31.57 17.68 13.18
CA VAL A 9 30.70 17.94 12.02
C VAL A 9 31.43 17.59 10.72
N THR A 10 32.67 18.03 10.55
CA THR A 10 33.47 17.74 9.35
C THR A 10 33.76 16.25 9.19
N SER A 11 34.07 15.54 10.28
CA SER A 11 34.32 14.10 10.26
C SER A 11 33.06 13.28 9.93
N LEU A 12 31.89 13.69 10.45
CA LEU A 12 30.62 13.04 10.14
C LEU A 12 30.10 13.40 8.73
N LEU A 13 30.49 14.55 8.19
CA LEU A 13 30.08 15.00 6.86
C LEU A 13 30.47 13.98 5.77
N ASP A 14 31.65 13.37 5.85
CA ASP A 14 32.09 12.39 4.87
C ASP A 14 31.26 11.10 4.89
N GLN A 15 30.74 10.71 6.06
CA GLN A 15 29.85 9.54 6.19
C GLN A 15 28.46 9.81 5.61
N VAL A 16 27.98 11.05 5.75
CA VAL A 16 26.62 11.47 5.38
C VAL A 16 26.59 12.08 3.96
N ARG A 17 27.75 12.34 3.34
CA ARG A 17 27.91 12.97 2.03
C ARG A 17 27.01 12.40 0.93
N PRO A 18 26.87 11.07 0.77
CA PRO A 18 25.97 10.51 -0.23
C PRO A 18 24.50 10.89 0.00
N THR A 19 24.07 10.93 1.26
CA THR A 19 22.70 11.34 1.61
C THR A 19 22.51 12.84 1.47
N LEU A 20 23.53 13.65 1.81
CA LEU A 20 23.52 15.10 1.61
C LEU A 20 23.37 15.43 0.12
N ASP A 21 24.19 14.82 -0.74
CA ASP A 21 24.13 15.01 -2.20
C ASP A 21 22.76 14.56 -2.76
N ALA A 22 22.18 13.48 -2.24
CA ALA A 22 20.84 13.05 -2.61
C ALA A 22 19.75 14.07 -2.20
N THR A 23 19.84 14.65 -1.00
CA THR A 23 18.92 15.70 -0.54
C THR A 23 19.09 17.01 -1.32
N ALA A 24 20.32 17.38 -1.67
CA ALA A 24 20.61 18.55 -2.49
C ALA A 24 20.00 18.39 -3.90
N ARG A 25 20.24 17.25 -4.57
CA ARG A 25 19.62 16.94 -5.86
C ARG A 25 18.10 16.92 -5.80
N ARG A 26 17.52 16.43 -4.69
CA ARG A 26 16.06 16.48 -4.48
C ARG A 26 15.56 17.92 -4.38
N ALA A 27 16.23 18.78 -3.62
CA ALA A 27 15.87 20.18 -3.49
C ALA A 27 15.96 20.91 -4.83
N GLU A 28 17.02 20.66 -5.61
CA GLU A 28 17.20 21.22 -6.96
C GLU A 28 16.08 20.78 -7.92
N ARG A 29 15.71 19.50 -7.93
CA ARG A 29 14.58 19.01 -8.74
C ARG A 29 13.25 19.69 -8.37
N ARG A 30 13.03 19.99 -7.10
CA ARG A 30 11.80 20.64 -6.62
C ARG A 30 11.66 22.12 -7.01
N LEU A 31 12.76 22.77 -7.42
CA LEU A 31 12.75 24.15 -7.91
C LEU A 31 12.12 24.28 -9.30
N THR A 32 12.22 23.24 -10.14
CA THR A 32 11.72 23.25 -11.52
C THR A 32 10.42 22.45 -11.70
N GLN A 33 9.89 21.84 -10.64
CA GLN A 33 8.67 21.05 -10.66
C GLN A 33 7.39 21.89 -10.66
N THR A 34 6.39 21.40 -11.38
CA THR A 34 5.02 21.89 -11.33
C THR A 34 4.31 21.45 -10.04
N ARG A 35 3.18 22.10 -9.71
CA ARG A 35 2.38 21.77 -8.53
C ARG A 35 1.95 20.29 -8.50
N ASN A 36 1.48 19.77 -9.64
CA ASN A 36 1.03 18.37 -9.74
C ASN A 36 2.17 17.36 -9.56
N GLU A 37 3.38 17.66 -10.06
CA GLU A 37 4.55 16.80 -9.89
C GLU A 37 5.02 16.76 -8.43
N ARG A 38 4.95 17.91 -7.74
CA ARG A 38 5.28 18.01 -6.32
C ARG A 38 4.29 17.26 -5.43
N GLU A 39 2.99 17.37 -5.74
CA GLU A 39 1.92 16.62 -5.05
C GLU A 39 2.11 15.11 -5.26
N LYS A 40 2.47 14.67 -6.46
CA LYS A 40 2.76 13.26 -6.77
C LYS A 40 4.01 12.72 -6.07
N GLU A 41 5.11 13.48 -6.02
CA GLU A 41 6.32 13.08 -5.28
C GLU A 41 6.03 12.93 -3.77
N LEU A 42 5.19 13.81 -3.21
CA LEU A 42 4.74 13.72 -1.82
C LEU A 42 3.84 12.51 -1.58
N GLU A 43 2.94 12.19 -2.53
CA GLU A 43 2.13 10.96 -2.48
C GLU A 43 3.00 9.70 -2.53
N GLU A 44 4.05 9.68 -3.37
CA GLU A 44 5.02 8.57 -3.46
C GLU A 44 5.92 8.46 -2.22
N GLU A 45 6.26 9.57 -1.56
CA GLU A 45 6.98 9.58 -0.27
C GLU A 45 6.11 9.06 0.87
N ILE A 46 4.82 9.42 0.88
CA ILE A 46 3.87 8.95 1.89
C ILE A 46 3.58 7.47 1.66
N ASN A 47 3.24 7.05 0.44
CA ASN A 47 2.73 5.71 0.15
C ASN A 47 3.82 4.71 -0.30
N GLY A 48 5.07 5.16 -0.46
CA GLY A 48 6.16 4.39 -1.05
C GLY A 48 6.06 4.30 -2.59
N PRO A 49 7.16 3.91 -3.27
CA PRO A 49 7.14 3.77 -4.72
C PRO A 49 6.15 2.68 -5.13
N ARG A 50 5.14 3.03 -5.94
CA ARG A 50 4.28 2.06 -6.61
C ARG A 50 5.10 1.31 -7.66
N GLY A 51 5.79 0.25 -7.24
CA GLY A 51 6.54 -0.64 -8.13
C GLY A 51 8.06 -0.62 -7.96
N SER A 52 8.57 -0.74 -6.74
CA SER A 52 9.92 -1.32 -6.55
C SER A 52 9.79 -2.83 -6.44
N GLY A 53 9.71 -3.48 -7.60
CA GLY A 53 9.93 -4.91 -7.72
C GLY A 53 11.39 -5.20 -7.40
N VAL A 54 11.64 -5.69 -6.19
CA VAL A 54 12.89 -6.37 -5.86
C VAL A 54 12.89 -7.67 -6.68
N LYS A 55 13.68 -7.71 -7.76
CA LYS A 55 13.98 -8.92 -8.51
C LYS A 55 14.84 -9.83 -7.62
N GLY A 56 14.24 -10.90 -7.11
CA GLY A 56 14.92 -12.14 -6.74
C GLY A 56 14.40 -13.26 -7.64
N SER A 57 15.26 -13.76 -8.52
CA SER A 57 15.23 -15.06 -9.23
C SER A 57 13.88 -15.71 -9.58
N GLY A 58 13.47 -15.52 -10.83
CA GLY A 58 12.99 -16.52 -11.82
C GLY A 58 11.90 -17.53 -11.44
N VAL A 59 10.76 -17.47 -12.15
CA VAL A 59 10.36 -18.49 -13.13
C VAL A 59 9.59 -17.79 -14.26
N GLU A 60 10.10 -17.91 -15.49
CA GLU A 60 9.35 -17.61 -16.70
C GLU A 60 8.33 -18.73 -16.93
N GLY A 61 7.05 -18.36 -17.03
CA GLY A 61 5.96 -19.28 -17.32
C GLY A 61 4.84 -18.52 -17.99
N GLY A 62 4.98 -18.28 -19.29
CA GLY A 62 3.87 -17.85 -20.11
C GLY A 62 2.86 -18.99 -20.28
N LEU A 63 1.57 -18.72 -20.11
CA LEU A 63 0.58 -19.29 -21.01
C LEU A 63 -0.68 -18.44 -21.10
N ASN A 64 -1.00 -18.11 -22.34
CA ASN A 64 -2.19 -17.38 -22.77
C ASN A 64 -3.44 -18.28 -22.72
N LYS A 65 -4.53 -17.67 -22.22
CA LYS A 65 -5.93 -17.69 -22.74
C LYS A 65 -6.59 -19.02 -23.10
N LYS A 66 -7.84 -19.19 -22.60
CA LYS A 66 -9.01 -19.25 -23.51
C LYS A 66 -10.35 -18.92 -22.85
N LYS A 67 -10.90 -17.77 -23.28
CA LYS A 67 -12.34 -17.47 -23.25
C LYS A 67 -13.07 -18.43 -24.19
N LYS A 68 -14.01 -19.21 -23.69
CA LYS A 68 -14.87 -20.11 -24.48
C LYS A 68 -16.02 -19.29 -25.09
N LYS A 69 -15.89 -18.91 -26.36
CA LYS A 69 -16.97 -18.33 -27.18
C LYS A 69 -17.61 -19.49 -27.96
N ARG A 70 -18.87 -19.80 -27.67
CA ARG A 70 -19.66 -20.82 -28.37
C ARG A 70 -19.96 -20.31 -29.79
N LYS A 71 -19.65 -21.11 -30.81
CA LYS A 71 -20.16 -20.95 -32.18
C LYS A 71 -20.50 -22.34 -32.70
N VAL A 72 -21.74 -22.48 -33.16
CA VAL A 72 -22.35 -23.67 -33.77
C VAL A 72 -21.77 -23.88 -35.17
N LYS A 73 -21.54 -25.13 -35.58
CA LYS A 73 -21.74 -25.57 -36.98
C LYS A 73 -21.78 -27.10 -37.12
N ASP A 74 -22.69 -27.54 -37.98
CA ASP A 74 -22.96 -28.88 -38.51
C ASP A 74 -21.83 -29.49 -39.38
N GLY A 75 -21.85 -30.82 -39.54
CA GLY A 75 -21.46 -31.53 -40.78
C GLY A 75 -20.21 -32.43 -40.78
N GLU A 76 -20.46 -33.76 -40.81
CA GLU A 76 -19.85 -34.88 -41.58
C GLU A 76 -18.33 -35.20 -41.69
N GLU A 77 -18.04 -36.49 -41.41
CA GLU A 77 -17.19 -37.53 -42.07
C GLU A 77 -15.66 -37.39 -42.30
N GLY A 78 -14.91 -38.49 -42.07
CA GLY A 78 -13.62 -38.81 -42.73
C GLY A 78 -12.52 -39.52 -41.91
N GLU A 79 -12.45 -40.85 -42.07
CA GLU A 79 -11.39 -41.90 -42.03
C GLU A 79 -9.90 -41.69 -41.60
N ASP A 80 -9.39 -42.75 -40.92
CA ASP A 80 -8.07 -43.43 -40.86
C ASP A 80 -6.71 -42.70 -40.90
N ASN A 81 -5.82 -43.03 -39.94
CA ASN A 81 -4.60 -43.85 -40.18
C ASN A 81 -3.82 -44.17 -38.89
N ASP A 82 -3.06 -45.27 -39.03
CA ASP A 82 -2.31 -46.13 -38.10
C ASP A 82 -1.05 -45.58 -37.40
N ASP A 83 -0.59 -46.41 -36.45
CA ASP A 83 0.78 -46.70 -35.96
C ASP A 83 1.51 -45.69 -35.04
N ASP A 84 1.77 -46.14 -33.80
CA ASP A 84 2.98 -45.83 -33.03
C ASP A 84 3.21 -46.94 -31.96
N ASP A 85 4.11 -47.87 -32.29
CA ASP A 85 4.87 -48.68 -31.32
C ASP A 85 6.05 -47.81 -30.85
N ASP A 86 6.18 -47.53 -29.54
CA ASP A 86 7.47 -47.15 -28.98
C ASP A 86 7.62 -47.57 -27.51
N ASP A 87 8.83 -48.03 -27.25
CA ASP A 87 9.32 -48.86 -26.14
C ASP A 87 9.13 -48.27 -24.74
N ASP A 88 8.75 -49.14 -23.81
CA ASP A 88 8.74 -48.93 -22.36
C ASP A 88 10.15 -49.17 -21.80
N ASP A 89 10.96 -48.11 -21.67
CA ASP A 89 12.21 -48.15 -20.91
C ASP A 89 12.08 -47.24 -19.67
N THR A 90 11.57 -47.86 -18.61
CA THR A 90 11.40 -47.26 -17.28
C THR A 90 12.77 -47.18 -16.59
N ASP A 91 13.52 -46.09 -16.79
CA ASP A 91 14.66 -45.71 -15.95
C ASP A 91 14.17 -44.76 -14.84
N SER A 92 13.56 -45.35 -13.80
CA SER A 92 13.11 -44.65 -12.60
C SER A 92 14.23 -44.56 -11.57
N GLU A 93 15.12 -43.56 -11.72
CA GLU A 93 16.11 -43.19 -10.70
C GLU A 93 15.92 -41.76 -10.13
N ASP A 94 14.72 -41.15 -10.23
CA ASP A 94 14.44 -39.79 -9.73
C ASP A 94 13.17 -39.67 -8.84
N GLU A 95 12.84 -40.69 -8.03
CA GLU A 95 11.63 -40.68 -7.16
C GLU A 95 11.92 -40.56 -5.65
N GLU A 96 13.12 -40.15 -5.22
CA GLU A 96 13.44 -39.97 -3.78
C GLU A 96 13.27 -38.54 -3.22
N GLU A 97 12.77 -37.56 -3.98
CA GLU A 97 12.59 -36.18 -3.48
C GLU A 97 11.18 -35.84 -2.94
N ASP A 98 10.17 -36.72 -3.06
CA ASP A 98 8.79 -36.45 -2.61
C ASP A 98 8.44 -37.09 -1.25
N ALA A 99 9.44 -37.27 -0.39
CA ALA A 99 9.20 -37.67 0.99
C ALA A 99 8.52 -36.53 1.76
N PRO A 100 7.37 -36.75 2.44
CA PRO A 100 6.71 -35.72 3.24
C PRO A 100 7.67 -35.16 4.27
N ILE A 101 8.07 -33.88 4.11
CA ILE A 101 8.99 -33.21 5.02
C ILE A 101 8.39 -33.27 6.43
N TYR A 102 9.02 -34.05 7.31
CA TYR A 102 8.56 -34.27 8.68
C TYR A 102 8.58 -32.95 9.46
N ASN A 103 7.42 -32.28 9.55
CA ASN A 103 7.21 -31.03 10.27
C ASN A 103 6.30 -31.24 11.50
N PRO A 104 6.78 -31.97 12.52
CA PRO A 104 5.97 -32.35 13.69
C PRO A 104 5.49 -31.15 14.52
N LYS A 105 6.10 -29.96 14.33
CA LYS A 105 5.73 -28.72 15.02
C LYS A 105 4.87 -27.78 14.19
N GLY A 106 4.52 -28.14 12.94
CA GLY A 106 3.67 -27.31 12.06
C GLY A 106 4.20 -25.88 11.86
N VAL A 107 5.51 -25.70 11.94
CA VAL A 107 6.16 -24.40 11.76
C VAL A 107 6.12 -24.07 10.26
N PRO A 108 5.83 -22.82 9.86
CA PRO A 108 5.73 -22.49 8.44
C PRO A 108 7.05 -22.80 7.76
N LEU A 109 7.00 -23.25 6.51
CA LEU A 109 8.19 -23.60 5.77
C LEU A 109 8.94 -22.32 5.37
N GLY A 110 10.27 -22.37 5.41
CA GLY A 110 11.10 -21.30 4.89
C GLY A 110 11.03 -21.23 3.37
N TRP A 111 11.81 -20.32 2.80
CA TRP A 111 12.02 -20.22 1.34
C TRP A 111 12.76 -21.44 0.74
N ASP A 112 13.41 -22.26 1.59
CA ASP A 112 14.11 -23.51 1.24
C ASP A 112 13.20 -24.76 1.31
N GLY A 113 11.88 -24.59 1.49
CA GLY A 113 10.92 -25.69 1.64
C GLY A 113 11.06 -26.48 2.96
N LYS A 114 12.15 -26.31 3.71
CA LYS A 114 12.41 -26.93 5.02
C LYS A 114 11.74 -26.15 6.16
N PRO A 115 11.34 -26.82 7.26
CA PRO A 115 10.80 -26.15 8.44
C PRO A 115 11.84 -25.22 9.06
N ILE A 116 11.50 -23.94 9.23
CA ILE A 116 12.41 -22.96 9.83
C ILE A 116 12.71 -23.32 11.29
N PRO A 117 13.93 -23.05 11.80
CA PRO A 117 14.27 -23.31 13.19
C PRO A 117 13.29 -22.66 14.17
N TYR A 118 12.91 -23.40 15.21
CA TYR A 118 11.86 -22.99 16.15
C TYR A 118 12.20 -21.70 16.94
N TRP A 119 13.48 -21.42 17.18
CA TRP A 119 13.91 -20.18 17.82
C TRP A 119 13.69 -18.97 16.89
N LEU A 120 13.89 -19.13 15.59
CA LEU A 120 13.67 -18.10 14.57
C LEU A 120 12.16 -17.81 14.44
N PHE A 121 11.36 -18.87 14.47
CA PHE A 121 9.90 -18.78 14.52
C PHE A 121 9.39 -17.96 15.72
N LYS A 122 9.94 -18.19 16.91
CA LYS A 122 9.63 -17.41 18.12
C LYS A 122 10.18 -15.99 18.07
N LEU A 123 11.42 -15.82 17.60
CA LEU A 123 12.09 -14.52 17.54
C LEU A 123 11.35 -13.53 16.64
N HIS A 124 10.92 -13.95 15.46
CA HIS A 124 10.16 -13.12 14.53
C HIS A 124 8.66 -13.04 14.88
N GLY A 125 8.20 -13.69 15.95
CA GLY A 125 6.82 -13.62 16.42
C GLY A 125 5.81 -14.28 15.48
N LEU A 126 6.22 -15.23 14.64
CA LEU A 126 5.31 -15.95 13.73
C LEU A 126 4.33 -16.88 14.49
N ASN A 127 4.47 -17.05 15.81
CA ASN A 127 3.50 -17.75 16.65
C ASN A 127 2.27 -16.91 16.99
N HIS A 128 2.30 -15.60 16.76
CA HIS A 128 1.18 -14.71 17.03
C HIS A 128 0.34 -14.51 15.78
N PHE A 129 -0.97 -14.67 15.92
CA PHE A 129 -1.95 -14.42 14.87
C PHE A 129 -2.69 -13.12 15.19
N PHE A 130 -2.83 -12.28 14.18
CA PHE A 130 -3.50 -10.99 14.27
C PHE A 130 -4.68 -10.98 13.31
N PRO A 131 -5.93 -11.07 13.80
CA PRO A 131 -7.11 -11.02 12.96
C PRO A 131 -7.42 -9.58 12.50
N CYS A 132 -7.88 -9.42 11.26
CA CYS A 132 -8.37 -8.16 10.71
C CYS A 132 -9.80 -8.31 10.19
N GLU A 133 -10.76 -7.61 10.81
CA GLU A 133 -12.19 -7.71 10.45
C GLU A 133 -12.48 -7.03 9.11
N ILE A 134 -11.81 -5.92 8.80
CA ILE A 134 -11.94 -5.20 7.52
C ILE A 134 -11.55 -6.09 6.33
N CYS A 135 -10.64 -7.05 6.54
CA CYS A 135 -10.22 -8.04 5.54
C CYS A 135 -11.11 -9.30 5.51
N GLY A 136 -12.27 -9.32 6.18
CA GLY A 136 -13.14 -10.49 6.28
C GLY A 136 -12.66 -11.51 7.32
N ASN A 137 -12.19 -11.04 8.47
CA ASN A 137 -11.63 -11.84 9.57
C ASN A 137 -10.41 -12.70 9.17
N GLU A 138 -9.66 -12.26 8.16
CA GLU A 138 -8.38 -12.86 7.79
C GLU A 138 -7.37 -12.74 8.94
N SER A 139 -6.63 -13.81 9.21
CA SER A 139 -5.65 -13.86 10.29
C SER A 139 -4.23 -13.80 9.74
N TYR A 140 -3.50 -12.73 10.06
CA TYR A 140 -2.13 -12.53 9.62
C TYR A 140 -1.15 -13.09 10.66
N ARG A 141 -0.12 -13.79 10.17
CA ARG A 141 0.88 -14.43 11.02
C ARG A 141 2.08 -13.51 11.25
N GLY A 142 2.32 -13.15 12.51
CA GLY A 142 3.41 -12.26 12.91
C GLY A 142 3.12 -10.77 12.66
N ARG A 143 3.80 -9.91 13.43
CA ARG A 143 3.57 -8.46 13.40
C ARG A 143 3.96 -7.83 12.07
N TRP A 144 5.02 -8.30 11.41
CA TRP A 144 5.49 -7.74 10.15
C TRP A 144 4.48 -7.94 9.00
N ASN A 145 3.94 -9.16 8.84
CA ASN A 145 2.87 -9.42 7.85
C ASN A 145 1.61 -8.61 8.19
N PHE A 146 1.28 -8.52 9.47
CA PHE A 146 0.19 -7.70 9.95
C PHE A 146 0.44 -6.19 9.79
N GLU A 147 1.66 -5.70 9.59
CA GLU A 147 1.87 -4.28 9.28
C GLU A 147 1.80 -4.04 7.77
N LYS A 148 2.35 -4.98 7.00
CA LYS A 148 2.31 -4.97 5.54
C LYS A 148 0.88 -4.99 4.99
N HIS A 149 -0.02 -5.75 5.62
CA HIS A 149 -1.38 -5.93 5.09
C HIS A 149 -2.20 -4.64 4.94
N PHE A 150 -1.91 -3.59 5.72
CA PHE A 150 -2.60 -2.29 5.62
C PHE A 150 -2.40 -1.64 4.24
N THR A 151 -1.28 -1.94 3.58
CA THR A 151 -0.96 -1.46 2.22
C THR A 151 -1.39 -2.42 1.11
N GLU A 152 -1.84 -3.61 1.46
CA GLU A 152 -2.25 -4.62 0.48
C GLU A 152 -3.60 -4.28 -0.15
N SER A 153 -3.81 -4.75 -1.38
CA SER A 153 -5.03 -4.51 -2.15
C SER A 153 -6.28 -5.02 -1.45
N LYS A 154 -6.20 -6.12 -0.70
CA LYS A 154 -7.33 -6.70 0.06
C LYS A 154 -7.84 -5.73 1.13
N HIS A 155 -6.94 -5.17 1.93
CA HIS A 155 -7.31 -4.21 2.97
C HIS A 155 -7.79 -2.88 2.36
N ALA A 156 -7.10 -2.39 1.33
CA ALA A 156 -7.51 -1.19 0.61
C ALA A 156 -8.91 -1.34 -0.03
N TYR A 157 -9.23 -2.52 -0.53
CA TYR A 157 -10.57 -2.84 -1.04
C TYR A 157 -11.61 -2.86 0.09
N GLY A 158 -11.31 -3.48 1.24
CA GLY A 158 -12.18 -3.44 2.42
C GLY A 158 -12.49 -2.02 2.87
N MET A 159 -11.46 -1.16 2.97
CA MET A 159 -11.63 0.26 3.29
C MET A 159 -12.49 1.00 2.27
N ARG A 160 -12.31 0.71 0.97
CA ARG A 160 -13.13 1.27 -0.11
C ARG A 160 -14.60 0.87 0.00
N CYS A 161 -14.90 -0.38 0.37
CA CYS A 161 -16.27 -0.84 0.60
C CYS A 161 -16.95 -0.11 1.77
N LEU A 162 -16.16 0.35 2.75
CA LEU A 162 -16.65 1.18 3.86
C LEU A 162 -16.78 2.67 3.50
N GLY A 163 -16.31 3.08 2.31
CA GLY A 163 -16.28 4.49 1.91
C GLY A 163 -15.20 5.32 2.63
N ILE A 164 -14.19 4.68 3.21
CA ILE A 164 -13.11 5.33 3.96
C ILE A 164 -11.83 5.33 3.09
N PRO A 165 -11.14 6.46 2.93
CA PRO A 165 -9.86 6.48 2.20
C PRO A 165 -8.77 5.75 2.99
N ASN A 166 -8.03 4.84 2.32
CA ASN A 166 -6.92 4.10 2.94
C ASN A 166 -5.67 4.98 3.09
N THR A 167 -5.65 5.80 4.13
CA THR A 167 -4.52 6.67 4.50
C THR A 167 -3.78 6.11 5.72
N LYS A 168 -2.58 6.63 6.00
CA LYS A 168 -1.80 6.25 7.19
C LYS A 168 -2.53 6.47 8.52
N HIS A 169 -3.52 7.36 8.57
CA HIS A 169 -4.35 7.60 9.76
C HIS A 169 -5.10 6.34 10.22
N PHE A 170 -5.36 5.41 9.30
CA PHE A 170 -6.07 4.16 9.57
C PHE A 170 -5.16 2.95 9.77
N HIS A 171 -3.82 3.13 9.76
CA HIS A 171 -2.91 2.04 10.07
C HIS A 171 -3.10 1.58 11.52
N GLY A 172 -3.21 0.27 11.72
CA GLY A 172 -3.47 -0.34 13.03
C GLY A 172 -4.96 -0.52 13.36
N VAL A 173 -5.88 0.03 12.55
CA VAL A 173 -7.31 -0.16 12.74
C VAL A 173 -7.76 -1.45 12.07
N THR A 174 -8.25 -2.41 12.85
CA THR A 174 -8.69 -3.72 12.35
C THR A 174 -10.21 -3.91 12.37
N LYS A 175 -10.89 -3.28 13.32
CA LYS A 175 -12.33 -3.37 13.50
C LYS A 175 -13.05 -2.36 12.64
N ILE A 176 -14.20 -2.79 12.10
CA ILE A 176 -15.00 -1.94 11.20
C ILE A 176 -15.61 -0.75 11.96
N GLN A 177 -16.10 -0.99 13.18
CA GLN A 177 -16.71 0.05 14.02
C GLN A 177 -15.70 1.15 14.37
N ASP A 178 -14.48 0.75 14.76
CA ASP A 178 -13.42 1.68 15.13
C ASP A 178 -13.01 2.55 13.93
N ALA A 179 -12.92 1.97 12.73
CA ALA A 179 -12.62 2.70 11.50
C ALA A 179 -13.70 3.75 11.18
N GLN A 180 -14.98 3.39 11.34
CA GLN A 180 -16.09 4.32 11.09
C GLN A 180 -16.11 5.47 12.11
N ASN A 181 -15.86 5.20 13.38
CA ASN A 181 -15.80 6.22 14.42
C ASN A 181 -14.65 7.20 14.18
N LEU A 182 -13.45 6.66 13.89
CA LEU A 182 -12.28 7.48 13.57
C LEU A 182 -12.52 8.34 12.32
N TRP A 183 -13.16 7.78 11.30
CA TRP A 183 -13.48 8.53 10.09
C TRP A 183 -14.52 9.63 10.35
N ALA A 184 -15.54 9.36 11.16
CA ALA A 184 -16.54 10.37 11.52
C ALA A 184 -15.93 11.55 12.29
N GLU A 185 -14.97 11.30 13.16
CA GLU A 185 -14.27 12.34 13.90
C GLU A 185 -13.30 13.12 13.01
N LEU A 186 -12.47 12.43 12.22
CA LEU A 186 -11.55 13.06 11.28
C LEU A 186 -12.27 13.89 10.22
N ARG A 187 -13.44 13.43 9.75
CA ARG A 187 -14.24 14.18 8.79
C ARG A 187 -14.74 15.50 9.39
N LYS A 188 -15.18 15.50 10.65
CA LYS A 188 -15.60 16.73 11.34
C LYS A 188 -14.46 17.71 11.54
N SER A 189 -13.26 17.22 11.87
CA SER A 189 -12.10 18.10 12.00
C SER A 189 -11.72 18.71 10.65
N VAL A 190 -11.68 17.90 9.59
CA VAL A 190 -11.35 18.37 8.24
C VAL A 190 -12.43 19.31 7.69
N GLU A 191 -13.72 19.03 7.89
CA GLU A 191 -14.82 19.92 7.52
C GLU A 191 -14.82 21.22 8.34
N GLY A 192 -14.36 21.18 9.60
CA GLY A 192 -14.19 22.38 10.41
C GLY A 192 -12.97 23.23 10.02
N ASP A 193 -11.90 22.61 9.52
CA ASP A 193 -10.70 23.30 9.06
C ASP A 193 -10.85 23.90 7.65
N LEU A 194 -11.85 23.44 6.88
CA LEU A 194 -12.17 23.98 5.57
C LEU A 194 -12.87 25.34 5.74
N PHE A 195 -12.16 26.42 5.36
CA PHE A 195 -12.69 27.78 5.35
C PHE A 195 -14.03 27.84 4.60
N ASP A 196 -15.10 28.16 5.32
CA ASP A 196 -16.42 28.34 4.73
C ASP A 196 -16.57 29.79 4.29
N GLY A 197 -16.20 30.10 3.05
CA GLY A 197 -16.28 31.47 2.52
C GLY A 197 -17.68 32.08 2.50
N VAL A 198 -18.76 31.31 2.69
CA VAL A 198 -20.09 31.91 2.87
C VAL A 198 -20.26 32.47 4.28
N LYS A 199 -19.63 31.82 5.26
CA LYS A 199 -19.82 32.09 6.68
C LYS A 199 -18.68 32.91 7.29
N GLU A 200 -17.45 32.68 6.85
CA GLU A 200 -16.21 33.23 7.40
C GLU A 200 -15.60 34.35 6.54
N GLU A 201 -16.21 34.68 5.39
CA GLU A 201 -15.82 35.85 4.59
C GLU A 201 -16.31 37.14 5.27
N GLU A 202 -15.33 37.95 5.65
CA GLU A 202 -15.49 39.23 6.35
C GLU A 202 -15.45 40.39 5.34
N TYR A 203 -16.46 41.26 5.41
CA TYR A 203 -16.57 42.50 4.64
C TYR A 203 -16.48 43.70 5.57
N GLU A 204 -15.74 44.73 5.15
CA GLU A 204 -15.64 46.01 5.87
C GLU A 204 -16.62 47.02 5.28
N ASP A 205 -17.40 47.69 6.14
CA ASP A 205 -18.29 48.78 5.74
C ASP A 205 -17.57 50.12 5.58
N SER A 206 -18.30 51.15 5.14
CA SER A 206 -17.75 52.50 4.94
C SER A 206 -17.29 53.17 6.26
N HIS A 207 -17.70 52.63 7.40
CA HIS A 207 -17.39 53.09 8.75
C HIS A 207 -16.29 52.25 9.44
N GLY A 208 -15.77 51.22 8.76
CA GLY A 208 -14.73 50.33 9.27
C GLY A 208 -15.22 49.18 10.16
N ASN A 209 -16.52 48.87 10.15
CA ASN A 209 -17.06 47.71 10.87
C ASN A 209 -16.90 46.45 10.02
N VAL A 210 -16.44 45.37 10.66
CA VAL A 210 -16.28 44.05 10.04
C VAL A 210 -17.54 43.23 10.22
N LEU A 211 -18.11 42.76 9.11
CA LEU A 211 -19.39 42.05 9.06
C LEU A 211 -19.24 40.78 8.23
N ASN A 212 -19.99 39.73 8.55
CA ASN A 212 -20.06 38.57 7.69
C ASN A 212 -20.79 38.94 6.39
N ARG A 213 -20.44 38.29 5.28
CA ARG A 213 -21.06 38.51 3.96
C ARG A 213 -22.59 38.64 3.98
N ALA A 214 -23.29 37.73 4.64
CA ALA A 214 -24.75 37.75 4.68
C ALA A 214 -25.31 38.99 5.40
N GLN A 215 -24.64 39.45 6.45
CA GLN A 215 -25.04 40.66 7.20
C GLN A 215 -24.76 41.90 6.38
N TYR A 216 -23.60 41.95 5.71
CA TYR A 216 -23.24 43.04 4.81
C TYR A 216 -24.25 43.14 3.64
N GLU A 217 -24.55 42.04 2.95
CA GLU A 217 -25.52 42.04 1.85
C GLU A 217 -26.94 42.45 2.28
N ASP A 218 -27.35 42.08 3.51
CA ASP A 218 -28.66 42.46 4.04
C ASP A 218 -28.73 43.95 4.42
N LEU A 219 -27.71 44.47 5.10
CA LEU A 219 -27.60 45.89 5.41
C LEU A 219 -27.46 46.74 4.14
N ALA A 220 -26.74 46.25 3.12
CA ALA A 220 -26.65 46.89 1.80
C ALA A 220 -28.03 47.01 1.16
N ARG A 221 -28.83 45.94 1.21
CA ARG A 221 -30.18 45.90 0.64
C ARG A 221 -31.14 46.85 1.37
N GLN A 222 -30.92 47.06 2.66
CA GLN A 222 -31.69 48.00 3.48
C GLN A 222 -31.18 49.45 3.38
N GLY A 223 -30.01 49.67 2.78
CA GLY A 223 -29.38 50.99 2.65
C GLY A 223 -28.72 51.49 3.94
N LEU A 224 -28.19 50.58 4.76
CA LEU A 224 -27.65 50.83 6.11
C LEU A 224 -26.12 50.68 6.21
N LEU A 225 -25.38 50.75 5.09
CA LEU A 225 -23.92 50.61 5.01
C LEU A 225 -23.21 51.89 4.53
#